data_AF-A0A937YQA9-F1
#
_entry.id   AF-A0A937YQA9-F1
#
_cell.length_a   1.000
_cell.length_b   1.000
_cell.length_c   1.000
_cell.angle_alpha   90.00
_cell.angle_beta   90.00
_cell.angle_gamma   90.00
#
_symmetry.space_group_name_H-M   'P 1'
#
loop_
_entity.id
_entity.type
_entity.pdbx_description
1 polymer ?
#
loop_
_entity_poly.entity_id
_entity_poly.type
_entity_poly.pdbx_seq_one_letter_code
_entity_poly.pdbx_strand_id
1 'polypeptide(L)'
;MPPIYGDTSTATDIEGKTMQEVSKSLSLSISAMKSRASCGRGMLEELMMDRCSVEITQSGDVEYAPAAMGRCGERGCGWFEDVLRNHTTRKVASPGWRSSNVVAVALA
;
A
#
# COMPACT_ATOMS: atom_id res chain seq x y z
N MET A 1 1.47 1.14 0.47
CA MET A 1 0.79 0.75 -0.79
C MET A 1 1.43 1.48 -1.97
N PRO A 2 1.64 0.84 -3.14
CA PRO A 2 2.16 1.50 -4.34
C PRO A 2 1.22 2.60 -4.86
N PRO A 3 1.75 3.69 -5.45
CA PRO A 3 0.94 4.83 -5.90
C PRO A 3 -0.17 4.46 -6.88
N ILE A 4 0.10 3.54 -7.82
CA ILE A 4 -0.88 3.14 -8.85
C ILE A 4 -2.20 2.58 -8.27
N TYR A 5 -2.14 1.94 -7.09
CA TYR A 5 -3.31 1.40 -6.41
C TYR A 5 -3.89 2.43 -5.44
N GLY A 6 -3.03 3.17 -4.74
CA GLY A 6 -3.46 4.26 -3.84
C GLY A 6 -4.20 5.37 -4.57
N ASP A 7 -3.64 5.90 -5.67
CA ASP A 7 -4.26 6.95 -6.47
C ASP A 7 -5.60 6.48 -7.06
N THR A 8 -5.70 5.19 -7.39
CA THR A 8 -6.97 4.60 -7.86
C THR A 8 -8.00 4.60 -6.74
N SER A 9 -7.67 4.08 -5.56
CA SER A 9 -8.60 4.04 -4.42
C SER A 9 -8.95 5.43 -3.90
N THR A 10 -8.00 6.37 -3.88
CA THR A 10 -8.29 7.77 -3.53
C THR A 10 -9.30 8.36 -4.52
N ALA A 11 -9.05 8.23 -5.82
CA ALA A 11 -9.94 8.78 -6.84
C ALA A 11 -11.35 8.17 -6.79
N THR A 12 -11.49 6.85 -6.63
CA THR A 12 -12.80 6.19 -6.69
C THR A 12 -13.53 6.14 -5.37
N ASP A 13 -12.83 5.74 -4.30
CA ASP A 13 -13.45 5.39 -3.02
C ASP A 13 -13.53 6.60 -2.08
N ILE A 14 -12.61 7.56 -2.19
CA ILE A 14 -12.57 8.76 -1.34
C ILE A 14 -13.11 10.00 -2.06
N GLU A 15 -12.68 10.24 -3.30
CA GLU A 15 -13.11 11.41 -4.09
C GLU A 15 -14.42 11.16 -4.86
N GLY A 16 -14.91 9.92 -4.88
CA GLY A 16 -16.19 9.56 -5.52
C GLY A 16 -16.19 9.62 -7.05
N LYS A 17 -15.02 9.67 -7.71
CA LYS A 17 -14.93 9.67 -9.17
C LYS A 17 -15.35 8.33 -9.73
N THR A 18 -16.04 8.35 -10.87
CA THR A 18 -16.42 7.12 -11.55
C THR A 18 -15.22 6.44 -12.18
N MET A 19 -15.27 5.11 -12.30
CA MET A 19 -14.20 4.36 -12.97
C MET A 19 -13.97 4.81 -14.43
N GLN A 20 -15.00 5.33 -15.10
CA GLN A 20 -14.88 5.84 -16.47
C GLN A 20 -14.09 7.16 -16.54
N GLU A 21 -14.28 8.06 -15.58
CA GLU A 21 -13.52 9.31 -15.50
C GLU A 21 -12.06 9.02 -15.19
N VAL A 22 -11.81 8.15 -14.21
CA VAL A 22 -10.44 7.77 -13.83
C VAL A 22 -9.76 7.01 -14.98
N SER A 23 -10.45 6.09 -15.66
CA SER A 23 -9.90 5.35 -16.80
C SER A 23 -9.49 6.28 -17.95
N LYS A 24 -10.28 7.33 -18.23
CA LYS A 24 -9.96 8.34 -19.25
C LYS A 24 -8.75 9.17 -18.85
N SER A 25 -8.70 9.65 -17.61
CA SER A 25 -7.57 10.46 -17.13
C SER A 25 -6.23 9.71 -17.13
N LEU A 26 -6.25 8.41 -16.83
CA LEU A 26 -5.07 7.55 -16.78
C LEU A 26 -4.79 6.82 -18.11
N SER A 27 -5.62 6.99 -19.13
CA SER A 27 -5.53 6.29 -20.42
C SER A 27 -5.48 4.75 -20.26
N LEU A 28 -6.33 4.21 -19.40
CA LEU A 28 -6.43 2.78 -19.11
C LEU A 28 -7.80 2.23 -19.51
N SER A 29 -7.87 0.91 -19.70
CA SER A 29 -9.16 0.26 -19.86
C SER A 29 -9.92 0.22 -18.53
N ILE A 30 -11.26 0.21 -18.61
CA ILE A 30 -12.12 0.07 -17.42
C ILE A 30 -11.81 -1.24 -16.69
N SER A 31 -11.50 -2.32 -17.42
CA SER A 31 -11.12 -3.62 -16.84
C SER A 31 -9.81 -3.53 -16.04
N ALA A 32 -8.81 -2.79 -16.53
CA ALA A 32 -7.58 -2.54 -15.78
C ALA A 32 -7.84 -1.70 -14.52
N MET A 33 -8.73 -0.70 -14.61
CA MET A 33 -9.14 0.10 -13.44
C MET A 33 -9.84 -0.74 -12.38
N LYS A 34 -10.74 -1.65 -12.77
CA LYS A 34 -11.40 -2.58 -11.85
C LYS A 34 -10.39 -3.47 -11.13
N SER A 35 -9.42 -4.02 -11.86
CA SER A 35 -8.34 -4.82 -11.27
C SER A 35 -7.54 -4.01 -10.26
N ARG A 36 -7.14 -2.78 -10.62
CA ARG A 36 -6.40 -1.89 -9.70
C ARG A 36 -7.19 -1.55 -8.44
N ALA A 37 -8.46 -1.20 -8.57
CA ALA A 37 -9.30 -0.88 -7.42
C ALA A 37 -9.48 -2.10 -6.49
N SER A 38 -9.65 -3.30 -7.07
CA SER A 38 -9.73 -4.53 -6.27
C SER A 38 -8.44 -4.82 -5.50
N CYS A 39 -7.29 -4.70 -6.16
CA CYS A 39 -5.99 -4.89 -5.51
C CYS A 39 -5.72 -3.79 -4.46
N GLY A 40 -6.07 -2.54 -4.76
CA GLY A 40 -5.90 -1.40 -3.84
C GLY A 40 -6.69 -1.57 -2.56
N ARG A 41 -7.95 -2.02 -2.64
CA ARG A 41 -8.76 -2.32 -1.46
C ARG A 41 -8.18 -3.44 -0.61
N GLY A 42 -7.73 -4.53 -1.24
CA GLY A 42 -7.07 -5.63 -0.50
C GLY A 42 -5.81 -5.16 0.21
N MET A 43 -4.96 -4.36 -0.46
CA MET A 43 -3.77 -3.79 0.17
C MET A 43 -4.12 -2.81 1.29
N LEU A 44 -5.17 -2.01 1.13
CA LEU A 44 -5.61 -1.07 2.17
C LEU A 44 -6.13 -1.83 3.39
N GLU A 45 -6.92 -2.88 3.18
CA GLU A 45 -7.40 -3.76 4.24
C GLU A 45 -6.23 -4.38 5.01
N GLU A 46 -5.27 -4.98 4.32
CA GLU A 46 -4.06 -5.53 4.96
C GLU A 46 -3.30 -4.47 5.78
N LEU A 47 -3.16 -3.25 5.25
CA LEU A 47 -2.50 -2.16 5.96
C LEU A 47 -3.26 -1.72 7.21
N MET A 48 -4.59 -1.65 7.13
CA MET A 48 -5.41 -1.27 8.27
C MET A 48 -5.36 -2.35 9.35
N MET A 49 -5.41 -3.64 8.98
CA MET A 49 -5.35 -4.74 9.94
C MET A 49 -3.95 -4.91 10.56
N ASP A 50 -2.89 -4.57 9.85
CA ASP A 50 -1.51 -4.60 10.38
C ASP A 50 -1.22 -3.46 11.38
N ARG A 51 -1.87 -2.31 11.20
CA ARG A 51 -1.51 -1.07 11.93
C ARG A 51 -2.59 -0.56 12.88
N CYS A 52 -3.83 -0.98 12.71
CA CYS A 52 -4.97 -0.51 13.49
C CYS A 52 -5.69 -1.70 14.13
N SER A 53 -6.16 -1.49 15.35
CA SER A 53 -7.26 -2.29 15.89
C SER A 53 -8.55 -1.76 15.28
N VAL A 54 -9.33 -2.66 14.69
CA VAL A 54 -10.66 -2.37 14.15
C VAL A 54 -11.66 -3.17 14.94
N GLU A 55 -12.54 -2.47 15.66
CA GLU A 55 -13.59 -3.10 16.48
C GLU A 55 -14.96 -2.63 16.00
N ILE A 56 -15.91 -3.56 15.96
CA ILE A 56 -17.31 -3.25 15.72
C ILE A 56 -17.98 -3.17 17.08
N THR A 57 -18.51 -2.00 17.42
CA THR A 57 -19.17 -1.77 18.70
C THR A 57 -20.50 -2.52 18.76
N GLN A 58 -21.06 -2.65 19.96
CA GLN A 58 -22.39 -3.24 20.14
C GLN A 58 -23.51 -2.41 19.46
N SER A 59 -23.28 -1.12 19.20
CA SER A 59 -24.18 -0.26 18.41
C SER A 59 -24.06 -0.47 16.91
N GLY A 60 -23.06 -1.24 16.45
CA GLY A 60 -22.77 -1.46 15.02
C GLY A 60 -21.88 -0.39 14.40
N ASP A 61 -21.32 0.51 15.21
CA ASP A 61 -20.34 1.49 14.75
C ASP A 61 -18.96 0.83 14.59
N VAL A 62 -18.15 1.34 13.66
CA VAL A 62 -16.78 0.86 13.47
C VAL A 62 -15.82 1.83 14.13
N GLU A 63 -15.12 1.35 15.15
CA GLU A 63 -14.09 2.10 15.86
C GLU A 63 -12.70 1.67 15.40
N TYR A 64 -11.80 2.65 15.28
CA TYR A 64 -10.43 2.44 14.84
C TYR A 64 -9.48 3.03 15.88
N ALA A 65 -8.56 2.21 16.37
CA ALA A 65 -7.49 2.64 17.27
C ALA A 65 -6.12 2.23 16.71
N PRO A 66 -5.05 3.04 16.87
CA PRO A 66 -3.72 2.59 16.51
C PRO A 66 -3.35 1.36 17.35
N ALA A 67 -2.81 0.32 16.71
CA ALA A 67 -2.36 -0.85 17.46
C ALA A 67 -1.18 -0.45 18.36
N ALA A 68 -1.18 -0.90 19.62
CA ALA A 68 -0.19 -0.52 20.64
C ALA A 68 1.28 -0.84 20.26
N MET A 69 1.51 -1.69 19.25
CA MET A 69 2.83 -2.00 18.67
C MET A 69 2.95 -1.70 17.16
N GLY A 70 1.92 -1.14 16.53
CA GLY A 70 1.92 -0.80 15.11
C GLY A 70 2.47 0.60 14.91
N ARG A 71 3.78 0.74 14.68
CA ARG A 71 4.37 2.05 14.32
C ARG A 71 3.76 2.53 13.00
N CYS A 72 2.73 3.38 13.02
CA CYS A 72 2.33 4.19 11.87
C CYS A 72 3.44 5.20 11.55
N GLY A 73 4.51 4.73 10.93
CA GLY A 73 5.70 5.51 10.65
C GLY A 73 6.89 4.59 10.42
N GLU A 74 7.51 4.75 9.26
CA GLU A 74 8.79 4.16 8.84
C GLU A 74 8.76 2.73 8.30
N ARG A 75 9.08 2.66 7.00
CA ARG A 75 9.26 1.49 6.11
C ARG A 75 8.00 1.01 5.41
N GLY A 76 7.96 1.41 4.13
CA GLY A 76 6.94 1.07 3.16
C GLY A 76 6.81 -0.42 2.93
N CYS A 77 5.59 -0.79 2.57
CA CYS A 77 5.22 -2.17 2.29
C CYS A 77 5.73 -2.57 0.92
N GLY A 78 6.82 -3.33 0.91
CA GLY A 78 7.31 -4.05 -0.26
C GLY A 78 6.57 -5.38 -0.39
N TRP A 79 5.40 -5.36 -1.00
CA TRP A 79 4.69 -6.56 -1.45
C TRP A 79 4.00 -6.27 -2.79
N PHE A 80 4.81 -6.24 -3.86
CA PHE A 80 4.43 -6.56 -5.26
C PHE A 80 5.58 -6.40 -6.27
N GLU A 81 6.78 -5.96 -5.85
CA GLU A 81 7.92 -5.78 -6.76
C GLU A 81 8.39 -7.07 -7.45
N ASP A 82 7.88 -8.26 -7.08
CA ASP A 82 8.19 -9.53 -7.75
C ASP A 82 7.24 -9.91 -8.89
N VAL A 83 6.03 -9.35 -8.97
CA VAL A 83 5.10 -9.65 -10.09
C VAL A 83 5.33 -8.72 -11.28
N LEU A 84 5.78 -7.49 -11.05
CA LEU A 84 6.11 -6.55 -12.14
C LEU A 84 7.53 -6.75 -12.72
N ARG A 85 8.38 -7.56 -12.07
CA ARG A 85 9.79 -7.78 -12.47
C ARG A 85 9.97 -8.73 -13.67
N ASN A 86 8.94 -9.48 -14.06
CA ASN A 86 9.02 -10.47 -15.14
C ASN A 86 8.57 -9.97 -16.53
N HIS A 87 8.26 -8.67 -16.71
CA HIS A 87 7.74 -8.18 -18.00
C HIS A 87 8.55 -7.07 -18.66
N THR A 88 9.55 -6.46 -17.99
CA THR A 88 10.42 -5.47 -18.65
C THR A 88 11.83 -5.52 -18.09
N THR A 89 12.72 -6.15 -18.86
CA THR A 89 14.16 -5.99 -18.73
C THR A 89 14.53 -4.53 -18.98
N ARG A 90 14.80 -3.76 -17.92
CA ARG A 90 15.84 -2.72 -17.91
C ARG A 90 16.24 -2.40 -16.47
N LYS A 91 17.46 -2.83 -16.13
CA LYS A 91 18.23 -2.31 -15.00
C LYS A 91 18.14 -0.78 -14.98
N VAL A 92 17.63 -0.21 -13.90
CA VAL A 92 18.10 1.10 -13.45
C VAL A 92 18.87 0.86 -12.17
N ALA A 93 20.18 1.05 -12.28
CA ALA A 93 21.11 1.00 -11.17
C ALA A 93 20.84 2.18 -10.23
N SER A 94 20.79 1.91 -8.92
CA SER A 94 20.91 2.94 -7.89
C SER A 94 22.24 2.71 -7.15
N PRO A 95 23.09 3.75 -7.00
CA PRO A 95 24.46 3.61 -6.51
C PRO A 95 24.55 3.70 -4.97
N GLY A 96 25.45 2.88 -4.41
CA GLY A 96 26.29 3.28 -3.28
C GLY A 96 25.69 3.22 -1.88
N TRP A 97 25.44 2.02 -1.36
CA TRP A 97 25.30 1.81 0.09
C TRP A 97 26.70 1.74 0.71
N ARG A 98 27.12 2.81 1.42
CA ARG A 98 28.33 2.80 2.25
C ARG A 98 28.00 2.16 3.59
N SER A 99 28.69 1.07 3.86
CA SER A 99 28.81 0.41 5.16
C SER A 99 29.36 1.34 6.24
N SER A 100 28.96 1.07 7.49
CA SER A 100 29.62 1.32 8.79
C SER A 100 28.55 1.71 9.82
N ASN A 101 28.42 1.14 11.01
CA ASN A 101 29.14 0.07 11.70
C ASN A 101 28.16 -0.62 12.65
N VAL A 102 28.28 -1.94 12.73
CA VAL A 102 27.73 -2.77 13.79
C VAL A 102 28.58 -2.52 15.05
N VAL A 103 27.96 -2.17 16.17
CA VAL A 103 28.49 -2.54 17.48
C VAL A 103 27.37 -3.27 18.20
N ALA A 104 27.45 -4.59 18.13
CA ALA A 104 26.83 -5.47 19.10
C ALA A 104 27.58 -5.31 20.42
N VAL A 105 26.86 -5.09 21.52
CA VAL A 105 27.34 -5.47 22.84
C VAL A 105 26.30 -6.42 23.41
N ALA A 106 26.77 -7.66 23.59
CA ALA A 106 26.06 -8.76 24.20
C ALA A 106 25.95 -8.58 25.72
N LEU A 107 24.97 -9.29 26.27
CA LEU A 107 24.67 -9.54 27.67
C LEU A 107 25.88 -9.66 28.61
N ALA A 108 25.71 -9.13 29.83
CA ALA A 108 26.09 -9.77 31.08
C ALA A 108 25.03 -9.44 32.13
#